data_AF-A0A059WS43-F1
#
_entry.id   AF-A0A059WS43-F1
#
_cell.length_a   1.000
_cell.length_b   1.000
_cell.length_c   1.000
_cell.angle_alpha   90.00
_cell.angle_beta   90.00
_cell.angle_gamma   90.00
#
_symmetry.space_group_name_H-M   'P 1'
#
loop_
_entity.id
_entity.type
_entity.pdbx_description
1 polymer ?
#
loop_
_entity_poly.entity_id
_entity_poly.type
_entity_poly.pdbx_seq_one_letter_code
_entity_poly.pdbx_strand_id
1 'polypeptide(L)'
;KVELGGVTMIARLTPGHTKGSTTWAMKVQEAGKQLDVIFMPKYPGIVADYTYTFRLLKSLHCDVFLGPHGSFFSLLEKAARLKQGEKNNPFIDPKGYRAFLEDSEKGFLEQLEKQRQASKTK
;
A
#
# COMPACT_ATOMS: atom_id res chain seq x y z
N LYS A 1 -17.77 -1.79 18.41
CA LYS A 1 -17.99 -3.26 18.47
C LYS A 1 -19.37 -3.51 17.87
N VAL A 2 -19.51 -4.54 17.04
CA VAL A 2 -20.77 -4.93 16.38
C VAL A 2 -21.01 -6.41 16.65
N GLU A 3 -22.24 -6.77 17.02
CA GLU A 3 -22.63 -8.13 17.37
C GLU A 3 -23.92 -8.54 16.66
N LEU A 4 -23.93 -9.75 16.09
CA LEU A 4 -25.11 -10.33 15.48
C LEU A 4 -24.98 -11.85 15.40
N GLY A 5 -26.01 -12.57 15.84
CA GLY A 5 -26.08 -14.03 15.66
C GLY A 5 -24.90 -14.81 16.27
N GLY A 6 -24.35 -14.36 17.40
CA GLY A 6 -23.20 -14.98 18.06
C GLY A 6 -21.83 -14.60 17.50
N VAL A 7 -21.78 -13.77 16.45
CA VAL A 7 -20.54 -13.22 15.87
C VAL A 7 -20.26 -11.85 16.46
N THR A 8 -19.01 -11.62 16.90
CA THR A 8 -18.54 -10.33 17.41
C THR A 8 -17.40 -9.79 16.56
N MET A 9 -17.56 -8.55 16.08
CA MET A 9 -16.51 -7.83 15.36
C MET A 9 -16.12 -6.54 16.07
N ILE A 10 -14.83 -6.26 16.08
CA ILE A 10 -14.23 -5.08 16.69
C ILE A 10 -13.69 -4.18 15.58
N ALA A 11 -14.32 -3.03 15.41
CA ALA A 11 -13.81 -1.96 14.57
C ALA A 11 -12.63 -1.28 15.25
N ARG A 12 -11.59 -0.99 14.47
CA ARG A 12 -10.45 -0.13 14.82
C ARG A 12 -10.23 0.84 13.68
N LEU A 13 -10.35 2.14 13.92
CA LEU A 13 -10.01 3.14 12.92
C LEU A 13 -8.51 3.03 12.62
N THR A 14 -8.17 2.77 11.36
CA THR A 14 -6.82 2.50 10.82
C THR A 14 -6.66 3.21 9.46
N PRO A 15 -6.55 4.55 9.45
CA PRO A 15 -6.42 5.34 8.23
C PRO A 15 -5.14 5.00 7.44
N GLY A 16 -5.16 5.17 6.11
CA GLY A 16 -3.98 5.00 5.26
C GLY A 16 -4.31 4.95 3.76
N HIS A 17 -5.15 3.98 3.35
CA HIS A 17 -5.73 3.94 2.01
C HIS A 17 -6.81 5.02 1.83
N THR A 18 -7.53 5.37 2.91
CA THR A 18 -8.14 6.69 3.19
C THR A 18 -7.98 7.11 4.63
N LYS A 19 -8.38 8.37 4.92
CA LYS A 19 -8.67 8.94 6.24
C LYS A 19 -9.68 8.17 7.11
N GLY A 20 -10.61 7.40 6.53
CA GLY A 20 -11.64 6.65 7.27
C GLY A 20 -11.40 5.14 7.34
N SER A 21 -10.28 4.67 6.79
CA SER A 21 -9.95 3.25 6.77
C SER A 21 -10.05 2.66 8.18
N THR A 22 -10.75 1.54 8.31
CA THR A 22 -11.06 0.90 9.58
C THR A 22 -10.83 -0.61 9.44
N THR A 23 -9.95 -1.13 10.28
CA THR A 23 -9.63 -2.54 10.41
C THR A 23 -10.70 -3.19 11.27
N TRP A 24 -11.21 -4.32 10.80
CA TRP A 24 -12.18 -5.11 11.54
C TRP A 24 -11.55 -6.42 11.98
N ALA A 25 -11.60 -6.69 13.28
CA ALA A 25 -11.08 -7.90 13.88
C ALA A 25 -12.21 -8.77 14.43
N MET A 26 -12.07 -10.08 14.34
CA MET A 26 -12.96 -11.04 15.00
C MET A 26 -12.23 -12.32 15.40
N LYS A 27 -12.88 -13.12 16.24
CA LYS A 27 -12.41 -14.45 16.64
C LYS A 27 -13.27 -15.53 16.00
N VAL A 28 -12.66 -16.57 15.46
CA VAL A 28 -13.33 -17.77 14.93
C VAL A 28 -12.74 -19.02 15.58
N GLN A 29 -13.49 -20.11 15.60
CA GLN A 29 -13.01 -21.42 16.05
C GLN A 29 -12.80 -22.31 14.82
N GLU A 30 -11.62 -22.92 14.70
CA GLU A 30 -11.27 -23.84 13.62
C GLU A 30 -10.51 -25.03 14.21
N ALA A 31 -10.98 -26.26 13.97
CA ALA A 31 -10.39 -27.49 14.49
C ALA A 31 -10.01 -27.46 15.99
N GLY A 32 -10.89 -26.88 16.83
CA GLY A 32 -10.69 -26.76 18.28
C GLY A 32 -9.73 -25.65 18.72
N LYS A 33 -9.25 -24.80 17.80
CA LYS A 33 -8.39 -23.66 18.08
C LYS A 33 -9.10 -22.34 17.78
N GLN A 34 -8.86 -21.34 18.62
CA GLN A 34 -9.34 -19.98 18.38
C GLN A 34 -8.36 -19.23 17.50
N LEU A 35 -8.85 -18.66 16.41
CA LEU A 35 -8.09 -17.85 15.46
C LEU A 35 -8.60 -16.41 15.49
N ASP A 36 -7.67 -15.46 15.39
CA ASP A 36 -7.97 -14.04 15.18
C ASP A 36 -7.94 -13.73 13.67
N VAL A 37 -9.02 -13.13 13.14
CA VAL A 37 -9.22 -12.81 11.72
C VAL A 37 -9.34 -11.31 11.54
N ILE A 38 -8.63 -10.75 10.55
CA ILE A 38 -8.47 -9.30 10.33
C ILE A 38 -8.83 -8.92 8.89
N PHE A 39 -9.76 -7.96 8.71
CA PHE A 39 -10.18 -7.40 7.42
C PHE A 39 -9.63 -5.98 7.22
N MET A 40 -8.99 -5.71 6.07
CA MET A 40 -8.42 -4.41 5.71
C MET A 40 -9.16 -3.73 4.53
N PRO A 41 -9.26 -2.38 4.48
CA PRO A 41 -10.27 -1.68 3.67
C PRO A 41 -9.97 -1.46 2.17
N LYS A 42 -11.05 -1.49 1.38
CA LYS A 42 -11.33 -0.94 0.03
C LYS A 42 -12.52 0.02 0.19
N TYR A 43 -12.55 1.19 -0.45
CA TYR A 43 -13.57 2.23 -0.18
C TYR A 43 -14.02 2.98 -1.46
N PRO A 44 -15.17 3.69 -1.48
CA PRO A 44 -15.56 4.51 -2.62
C PRO A 44 -14.63 5.73 -2.81
N GLY A 45 -14.02 5.85 -4.00
CA GLY A 45 -13.22 7.03 -4.39
C GLY A 45 -11.70 6.94 -4.22
N ILE A 46 -11.11 5.90 -3.63
CA ILE A 46 -10.76 4.78 -4.46
C ILE A 46 -9.68 5.13 -5.47
N VAL A 47 -10.07 4.80 -6.68
CA VAL A 47 -9.36 5.07 -7.92
C VAL A 47 -9.03 6.56 -8.05
N ALA A 48 -9.96 7.46 -7.69
CA ALA A 48 -9.74 8.90 -7.83
C ALA A 48 -8.62 9.41 -6.92
N ASP A 49 -8.56 8.92 -5.67
CA ASP A 49 -7.51 9.28 -4.72
C ASP A 49 -6.14 8.74 -5.16
N TYR A 50 -6.08 7.52 -5.70
CA TYR A 50 -4.84 6.98 -6.29
C TYR A 50 -4.39 7.80 -7.51
N THR A 51 -5.29 8.08 -8.45
CA THR A 51 -4.97 8.88 -9.64
C THR A 51 -4.54 10.31 -9.27
N TYR A 52 -5.22 10.94 -8.30
CA TYR A 52 -4.81 12.23 -7.77
C TYR A 52 -3.41 12.15 -7.16
N THR A 53 -3.14 11.12 -6.36
CA THR A 53 -1.86 10.91 -5.68
C THR A 53 -0.71 10.74 -6.69
N PHE A 54 -0.87 9.91 -7.72
CA PHE A 54 0.16 9.75 -8.77
C PHE A 54 0.45 11.07 -9.47
N ARG A 55 -0.58 11.81 -9.87
CA ARG A 55 -0.42 13.13 -10.52
C ARG A 55 0.30 14.12 -9.62
N LEU A 56 -0.08 14.19 -8.34
CA LEU A 56 0.57 15.07 -7.37
C LEU A 56 2.04 14.69 -7.21
N LEU A 57 2.33 13.43 -6.90
CA LEU A 57 3.70 12.96 -6.65
C LEU A 57 4.61 13.14 -7.87
N LYS A 58 4.11 12.92 -9.09
CA LYS A 58 4.86 13.17 -10.33
C LYS A 58 5.17 14.64 -10.59
N SER A 59 4.40 15.56 -10.01
CA SER A 59 4.64 17.01 -10.13
C SER A 59 5.70 17.53 -9.15
N LEU A 60 6.05 16.75 -8.12
CA LEU A 60 7.00 17.17 -7.10
C LEU A 60 8.45 16.92 -7.54
N HIS A 61 9.32 17.88 -7.23
CA HIS A 61 10.75 17.64 -7.22
C HIS A 61 11.12 16.77 -6.02
N CYS A 62 11.96 15.75 -6.22
CA CYS A 62 12.41 14.86 -5.16
C CYS A 62 13.85 14.43 -5.41
N ASP A 63 14.74 14.82 -4.50
CA ASP A 63 16.14 14.40 -4.53
C ASP A 63 16.36 13.07 -3.80
N VAL A 64 15.62 12.84 -2.71
CA VAL A 64 15.72 11.65 -1.86
C VAL A 64 14.32 11.10 -1.57
N PHE A 65 14.04 9.89 -2.04
CA PHE A 65 12.77 9.19 -1.84
C PHE A 65 12.93 8.04 -0.83
N LEU A 66 12.01 7.97 0.12
CA LEU A 66 11.90 6.92 1.12
C LEU A 66 10.44 6.44 1.20
N GLY A 67 10.23 5.24 1.73
CA GLY A 67 8.90 4.65 1.89
C GLY A 67 8.79 3.71 3.09
N PRO A 68 7.57 3.24 3.41
CA PRO A 68 7.33 2.34 4.54
C PRO A 68 7.97 0.96 4.39
N HIS A 69 8.36 0.58 3.16
CA HIS A 69 9.08 -0.65 2.87
C HIS A 69 10.39 -0.34 2.15
N GLY A 70 11.51 -0.90 2.63
CA GLY A 70 12.84 -0.67 2.06
C GLY A 70 12.99 -1.09 0.58
N SER A 71 12.13 -2.02 0.13
CA SER A 71 12.04 -2.43 -1.27
C SER A 71 11.55 -1.31 -2.19
N PHE A 72 10.87 -0.29 -1.69
CA PHE A 72 10.35 0.80 -2.52
C PHE A 72 11.48 1.66 -3.12
N PHE A 73 12.61 1.76 -2.41
CA PHE A 73 13.69 2.67 -2.78
C PHE A 73 15.08 2.00 -2.81
N SER A 74 15.11 0.67 -2.93
CA SER A 74 16.35 -0.13 -3.01
C SER A 74 17.28 0.04 -1.80
N LEU A 75 16.72 0.04 -0.58
CA LEU A 75 17.46 0.29 0.66
C LEU A 75 18.74 -0.56 0.79
N LEU A 76 18.62 -1.88 0.62
CA LEU A 76 19.73 -2.81 0.85
C LEU A 76 20.88 -2.60 -0.15
N GLU A 77 20.56 -2.37 -1.42
CA GLU A 77 21.54 -2.14 -2.49
C GLU A 77 22.29 -0.82 -2.25
N LYS A 78 21.55 0.25 -1.93
CA LYS A 78 22.14 1.57 -1.62
C LYS A 78 23.01 1.52 -0.37
N ALA A 79 22.58 0.82 0.67
CA ALA A 79 23.37 0.63 1.88
C ALA A 79 24.65 -0.18 1.63
N ALA A 80 24.60 -1.20 0.77
CA ALA A 80 25.77 -1.98 0.39
C ALA A 80 26.81 -1.13 -0.35
N ARG A 81 26.38 -0.27 -1.29
CA ARG A 81 27.27 0.64 -2.01
C ARG A 81 27.99 1.63 -1.09
N LEU A 82 27.30 2.18 -0.09
CA LEU A 82 27.93 3.01 0.93
C LEU A 82 29.00 2.25 1.72
N LYS A 83 28.74 1.00 2.10
CA LYS A 83 29.74 0.15 2.80
C LYS A 83 30.97 -0.13 1.94
N GLN A 84 30.83 -0.16 0.62
CA GLN A 84 31.93 -0.33 -0.32
C GLN A 84 32.73 0.96 -0.56
N GLY A 85 32.39 2.05 0.14
CA GLY A 85 33.10 3.32 0.05
C GLY A 85 32.68 4.17 -1.15
N GLU A 86 31.45 4.01 -1.64
CA GLU A 86 30.94 4.93 -2.67
C GLU A 86 31.00 6.38 -2.18
N LYS A 87 31.68 7.23 -2.96
CA LYS A 87 31.91 8.63 -2.60
C LYS A 87 30.64 9.49 -2.67
N ASN A 88 29.73 9.14 -3.59
CA ASN A 88 28.47 9.84 -3.77
C ASN A 88 27.38 9.16 -2.96
N ASN A 89 26.49 9.93 -2.34
CA ASN A 89 25.38 9.36 -1.56
C ASN A 89 24.36 8.70 -2.50
N PRO A 90 24.20 7.36 -2.47
CA PRO A 90 23.32 6.64 -3.40
C PRO A 90 21.82 6.81 -3.08
N PHE A 91 21.48 7.45 -1.96
CA PHE A 91 20.10 7.82 -1.63
C PHE A 91 19.63 9.11 -2.31
N ILE A 92 20.57 9.92 -2.84
CA ILE A 92 20.23 11.01 -3.75
C ILE A 92 19.93 10.38 -5.12
N ASP A 93 18.66 10.10 -5.35
CA ASP A 93 18.18 9.29 -6.47
C ASP A 93 16.83 9.78 -7.02
N PRO A 94 16.81 10.93 -7.71
CA PRO A 94 15.60 11.43 -8.38
C PRO A 94 15.05 10.46 -9.43
N LYS A 95 15.92 9.61 -10.01
CA LYS A 95 15.52 8.64 -11.04
C LYS A 95 14.77 7.47 -10.42
N GLY A 96 15.25 6.92 -9.31
CA GLY A 96 14.58 5.85 -8.57
C GLY A 96 13.21 6.28 -8.05
N TYR A 97 13.04 7.53 -7.63
CA TYR A 97 11.72 8.08 -7.30
C TYR A 97 10.75 8.02 -8.48
N ARG A 98 11.18 8.49 -9.66
CA ARG A 98 10.35 8.48 -10.88
C ARG A 98 10.00 7.06 -11.30
N ALA A 99 10.98 6.16 -11.32
CA ALA A 99 10.77 4.77 -11.66
C ALA A 99 9.76 4.09 -10.73
N PHE A 100 9.88 4.31 -9.42
CA PHE A 100 8.92 3.78 -8.44
C PHE A 100 7.49 4.25 -8.71
N LEU A 101 7.29 5.54 -9.02
CA LEU A 101 5.97 6.08 -9.34
C LEU A 101 5.41 5.50 -10.64
N GLU A 102 6.24 5.34 -11.66
CA GLU A 102 5.84 4.78 -12.96
C GLU A 102 5.44 3.31 -12.81
N ASP A 103 6.24 2.50 -12.11
CA ASP A 103 5.94 1.09 -11.87
C ASP A 103 4.70 0.92 -10.98
N SER A 104 4.57 1.75 -9.94
CA SER A 104 3.40 1.73 -9.06
C SER A 104 2.11 2.13 -9.79
N GLU A 105 2.17 3.17 -10.62
CA GLU A 105 1.02 3.61 -11.42
C GLU A 105 0.65 2.56 -12.48
N LYS A 106 1.65 1.96 -13.13
CA LYS A 106 1.43 0.85 -14.05
C LYS A 106 0.73 -0.32 -13.36
N GLY A 107 1.26 -0.78 -12.22
CA GLY A 107 0.66 -1.87 -11.45
C GLY A 107 -0.76 -1.54 -10.98
N PHE A 108 -1.01 -0.29 -10.59
CA PHE A 108 -2.35 0.20 -10.28
C PHE A 108 -3.30 0.12 -11.48
N LEU A 109 -2.89 0.61 -12.65
CA LEU A 109 -3.70 0.61 -13.88
C LEU A 109 -3.99 -0.82 -14.36
N GLU A 110 -3.00 -1.71 -14.32
CA GLU A 110 -3.17 -3.13 -14.64
C GLU A 110 -4.17 -3.80 -13.70
N GLN A 111 -4.05 -3.55 -12.39
CA GLN A 111 -4.96 -4.11 -11.41
C GLN A 111 -6.37 -3.53 -11.51
N LEU A 112 -6.49 -2.24 -11.86
CA LEU A 112 -7.76 -1.59 -12.11
C LEU A 112 -8.46 -2.20 -13.32
N GLU A 113 -7.74 -2.45 -14.40
CA GLU A 113 -8.29 -3.06 -15.61
C GLU A 113 -8.75 -4.50 -15.35
N LYS A 114 -7.92 -5.30 -14.66
CA LYS A 114 -8.31 -6.66 -14.22
C LYS A 114 -9.62 -6.64 -13.41
N GLN A 115 -9.75 -5.69 -12.48
CA GLN A 115 -10.97 -5.56 -11.67
C GLN A 115 -12.18 -5.09 -12.50
N ARG A 116 -11.99 -4.20 -13.49
CA ARG A 116 -13.06 -3.76 -14.41
C ARG A 116 -13.57 -4.91 -15.27
N GLN A 117 -12.67 -5.72 -15.81
CA GLN A 117 -13.03 -6.88 -16.63
C GLN A 117 -13.78 -7.93 -15.80
N ALA A 118 -13.28 -8.28 -14.61
CA ALA A 118 -13.94 -9.22 -13.71
C ALA A 118 -15.35 -8.76 -13.27
N SER A 119 -15.60 -7.45 -13.25
CA SER A 119 -16.92 -6.89 -12.93
C SER A 119 -17.90 -6.90 -14.10
N LYS A 120 -17.45 -7.08 -15.35
CA LYS A 120 -18.33 -7.14 -16.55
C LYS A 120 -18.83 -8.55 -16.86
N THR A 121 -18.13 -9.57 -16.36
CA THR A 121 -18.45 -11.00 -16.58
C THR A 121 -19.36 -11.57 -15.49
N LYS A 122 -19.72 -10.75 -14.49
CA LYS A 122 -20.70 -11.05 -13.43
C LYS A 122 -22.01 -10.37 -13.73
#